data_AF-A0A6B3EMP4-F1
#
_entry.id   AF-A0A6B3EMP4-F1
#
_cell.length_a   1.000
_cell.length_b   1.000
_cell.length_c   1.000
_cell.angle_alpha   90.00
_cell.angle_beta   90.00
_cell.angle_gamma   90.00
#
_symmetry.space_group_name_H-M   'P 1'
#
loop_
_entity.id
_entity.type
_entity.pdbx_description
1 polymer ?
#
loop_
_entity_poly.entity_id
_entity_poly.type
_entity_poly.pdbx_seq_one_letter_code
_entity_poly.pdbx_strand_id
1 'polypeptide(L)'
;LLPIHWGTFNLAPHPWAEPAEWTKDLGDASGTRIAFPRPGQPFEPAGELPTEPWWRAVSHPITRPWRRPVGTTRVVRVPGDDLDLAGER
;
A
#
# COMPACT_ATOMS: atom_id res chain seq x y z
N LEU A 1 5.82 4.46 -8.40
CA LEU A 1 5.63 3.02 -8.15
C LEU A 1 4.73 2.42 -9.23
N LEU A 2 4.87 1.13 -9.49
CA LEU A 2 4.00 0.36 -10.39
C LEU A 2 3.68 -0.97 -9.69
N PRO A 3 2.44 -1.20 -9.23
CA PRO A 3 2.04 -2.49 -8.67
C PRO A 3 2.11 -3.56 -9.75
N ILE A 4 2.78 -4.67 -9.42
CA ILE A 4 2.87 -5.86 -10.27
C ILE A 4 2.28 -7.08 -9.55
N HIS A 5 2.07 -8.17 -10.28
CA HIS A 5 1.46 -9.41 -9.76
C HIS A 5 0.03 -9.24 -9.19
N TRP A 6 -0.71 -8.24 -9.68
CA TRP A 6 -2.09 -7.95 -9.31
C TRP A 6 -2.98 -7.81 -10.55
N GLY A 7 -4.29 -8.02 -10.40
CA GLY A 7 -5.30 -7.70 -11.43
C GLY A 7 -5.52 -8.76 -12.51
N THR A 8 -4.85 -9.92 -12.44
CA THR A 8 -4.98 -11.01 -13.43
C THR A 8 -5.38 -12.36 -12.83
N PHE A 9 -4.82 -12.75 -11.68
CA PHE A 9 -5.09 -14.04 -11.02
C PHE A 9 -5.49 -13.86 -9.55
N ASN A 10 -6.39 -14.72 -9.07
CA ASN A 10 -6.75 -14.81 -7.65
C ASN A 10 -5.80 -15.76 -6.93
N LEU A 11 -4.73 -15.23 -6.34
CA LEU A 11 -3.70 -16.00 -5.63
C LEU A 11 -3.83 -15.94 -4.11
N ALA A 12 -4.85 -15.24 -3.59
CA ALA A 12 -5.08 -15.03 -2.17
C ALA A 12 -6.60 -14.94 -1.88
N PRO A 13 -7.03 -15.21 -0.63
CA PRO A 13 -8.46 -15.28 -0.28
C PRO A 13 -9.15 -13.91 -0.12
N HIS A 14 -8.41 -12.79 -0.17
CA HIS A 14 -9.00 -11.45 -0.14
C HIS A 14 -9.62 -11.08 -1.50
N PRO A 15 -10.58 -10.14 -1.55
CA PRO A 15 -11.05 -9.56 -2.81
C PRO A 15 -9.88 -9.13 -3.69
N TRP A 16 -9.93 -9.44 -4.98
CA TRP A 16 -8.81 -9.20 -5.89
C TRP A 16 -8.50 -7.70 -6.07
N ALA A 17 -9.48 -6.82 -5.89
CA ALA A 17 -9.32 -5.37 -6.00
C ALA A 17 -8.79 -4.73 -4.71
N GLU A 18 -8.85 -5.43 -3.58
CA GLU A 18 -8.37 -4.92 -2.28
C GLU A 18 -6.92 -4.44 -2.38
N PRO A 19 -5.96 -5.15 -3.02
CA PRO A 19 -4.60 -4.70 -3.11
C PRO A 19 -4.34 -3.36 -3.82
N ALA A 20 -5.16 -3.00 -4.81
CA ALA A 20 -5.00 -1.74 -5.51
C ALA A 20 -5.59 -0.57 -4.72
N GLU A 21 -6.67 -0.80 -3.98
CA GLU A 21 -7.30 0.22 -3.16
C GLU A 21 -6.37 0.77 -2.07
N TRP A 22 -5.88 -0.09 -1.17
CA TRP A 22 -4.97 0.37 -0.09
C TRP A 22 -3.66 0.94 -0.64
N THR A 23 -3.17 0.42 -1.78
CA THR A 23 -1.98 0.97 -2.44
C THR A 23 -2.24 2.38 -2.95
N LYS A 24 -3.42 2.63 -3.55
CA LYS A 24 -3.82 3.96 -3.98
C LYS A 24 -3.97 4.90 -2.78
N ASP A 25 -4.69 4.47 -1.75
CA ASP A 25 -4.94 5.29 -0.56
C ASP A 25 -3.62 5.70 0.13
N LEU A 26 -2.67 4.77 0.29
CA LEU A 26 -1.36 5.06 0.87
C LEU A 26 -0.47 5.88 -0.07
N GLY A 27 -0.59 5.67 -1.39
CA GLY A 27 0.08 6.48 -2.40
C GLY A 27 -0.34 7.94 -2.32
N ASP A 28 -1.65 8.18 -2.33
CA ASP A 28 -2.25 9.51 -2.19
C ASP A 28 -1.83 10.16 -0.87
N ALA A 29 -1.90 9.43 0.26
CA ALA A 29 -1.55 9.94 1.59
C ALA A 29 -0.05 10.27 1.74
N SER A 30 0.83 9.58 1.02
CA SER A 30 2.28 9.80 1.06
C SER A 30 2.80 10.74 -0.03
N GLY A 31 1.93 11.18 -0.96
CA GLY A 31 2.34 11.92 -2.15
C GLY A 31 3.17 11.07 -3.14
N THR A 32 3.14 9.75 -3.00
CA THR A 32 3.88 8.85 -3.90
C THR A 32 3.15 8.75 -5.22
N ARG A 33 3.84 9.05 -6.32
CA ARG A 33 3.30 8.83 -7.67
C ARG A 33 3.21 7.34 -7.99
N ILE A 34 2.00 6.83 -8.22
CA ILE A 34 1.74 5.42 -8.55
C ILE A 34 0.99 5.34 -9.87
N ALA A 35 1.45 4.46 -10.77
CA ALA A 35 0.75 4.13 -12.00
C ALA A 35 -0.10 2.87 -11.81
N PHE A 36 -1.33 2.92 -12.30
CA PHE A 36 -2.30 1.84 -12.36
C PHE A 36 -2.80 1.62 -13.80
N PRO A 37 -1.93 1.19 -14.72
CA PRO A 37 -2.35 0.89 -16.09
C PRO A 37 -3.40 -0.24 -16.11
N ARG A 38 -4.32 -0.18 -17.06
CA ARG A 38 -5.14 -1.36 -17.39
C ARG A 38 -4.26 -2.47 -17.96
N PRO A 39 -4.65 -3.76 -17.83
CA PRO A 39 -3.90 -4.85 -18.48
C PRO A 39 -3.71 -4.58 -19.98
N GLY A 40 -2.44 -4.55 -20.41
CA GLY A 40 -2.07 -4.25 -21.80
C GLY A 40 -1.98 -2.77 -22.17
N GLN A 41 -2.28 -1.84 -21.26
CA GLN A 41 -2.16 -0.40 -21.53
C GLN A 41 -0.68 0.04 -21.48
N PRO A 42 -0.11 0.56 -22.59
CA PRO A 42 1.22 1.16 -22.57
C PRO A 42 1.19 2.55 -21.90
N PHE A 43 2.27 2.93 -21.25
CA PHE A 43 2.49 4.29 -20.73
C PHE A 43 3.99 4.57 -20.58
N GLU A 44 4.35 5.85 -20.58
CA GLU A 44 5.73 6.31 -20.35
C GLU A 44 5.93 6.75 -18.89
N PRO A 45 6.91 6.19 -18.15
CA PRO A 45 7.12 6.56 -16.74
C PRO A 45 7.48 8.03 -16.51
N ALA A 46 8.10 8.68 -17.50
CA ALA A 46 8.43 10.10 -17.47
C ALA A 46 7.24 11.01 -17.86
N GLY A 47 6.17 10.42 -18.42
CA GLY A 47 4.99 11.13 -18.89
C GLY A 47 3.84 11.16 -17.89
N GLU A 48 2.64 11.27 -18.43
CA GLU A 48 1.41 11.17 -17.66
C GLU A 48 1.19 9.73 -17.18
N LEU A 49 1.04 9.56 -15.87
CA LEU A 49 0.80 8.25 -15.28
C LEU A 49 -0.69 7.93 -15.32
N PRO A 50 -1.09 6.71 -15.72
CA PRO A 50 -2.46 6.27 -15.57
C PRO A 50 -2.79 6.11 -14.09
N THR A 51 -3.60 7.00 -13.51
CA THR A 51 -3.95 6.99 -12.07
C THR A 51 -5.38 6.56 -11.79
N GLU A 52 -6.17 6.33 -12.85
CA GLU A 52 -7.58 5.97 -12.77
C GLU A 52 -7.77 4.60 -12.07
N PRO A 53 -8.63 4.52 -11.04
CA PRO A 53 -8.91 3.27 -10.33
C PRO A 53 -9.86 2.34 -11.12
N TRP A 54 -9.44 1.91 -12.30
CA TRP A 54 -10.26 1.16 -13.26
C TRP A 54 -10.87 -0.12 -12.69
N TRP A 55 -10.23 -0.73 -11.69
CA TRP A 55 -10.70 -1.96 -11.05
C TRP A 55 -12.03 -1.75 -10.31
N ARG A 56 -12.35 -0.53 -9.87
CA ARG A 56 -13.62 -0.21 -9.22
C ARG A 56 -14.82 -0.43 -10.13
N ALA A 57 -14.64 -0.28 -11.45
CA ALA A 57 -15.70 -0.50 -12.42
C ALA A 57 -16.00 -1.99 -12.70
N VAL A 58 -15.07 -2.89 -12.35
CA VAL A 58 -15.13 -4.33 -12.69
C VAL A 58 -15.02 -5.24 -11.46
N SER A 59 -15.01 -4.67 -10.26
CA SER A 59 -14.99 -5.41 -9.00
C SER A 59 -16.31 -5.28 -8.26
N HIS A 60 -16.60 -6.26 -7.42
CA HIS A 60 -17.63 -6.11 -6.40
C HIS A 60 -17.20 -5.06 -5.36
N PRO A 61 -18.15 -4.36 -4.70
CA PRO A 61 -17.83 -3.45 -3.61
C PRO A 61 -16.98 -4.13 -2.54
N ILE A 62 -15.91 -3.46 -2.10
CA ILE A 62 -15.06 -3.97 -1.03
C ILE A 62 -15.52 -3.35 0.30
N THR A 63 -16.13 -4.15 1.15
CA THR A 63 -16.79 -3.68 2.39
C THR A 63 -15.82 -3.42 3.55
N ARG A 64 -14.50 -3.53 3.34
CA ARG A 64 -13.50 -3.44 4.42
C ARG A 64 -12.73 -2.12 4.37
N PRO A 65 -12.84 -1.24 5.37
CA PRO A 65 -11.97 -0.07 5.45
C PRO A 65 -10.59 -0.47 5.99
N TRP A 66 -9.58 -0.52 5.13
CA TRP A 66 -8.15 -0.58 5.53
C TRP A 66 -7.66 0.78 6.01
N ARG A 67 -8.35 1.37 7.00
CA ARG A 67 -7.68 2.35 7.85
C ARG A 67 -6.96 1.57 8.93
N ARG A 68 -5.63 1.71 9.01
CA ARG A 68 -5.00 1.59 10.33
C ARG A 68 -5.80 2.53 11.24
N PRO A 69 -6.26 2.10 12.43
CA PRO A 69 -6.65 3.07 13.43
C PRO A 69 -5.53 4.10 13.47
N VAL A 70 -5.85 5.38 13.26
CA VAL A 70 -4.89 6.46 13.48
C VAL A 70 -4.31 6.14 14.84
N GLY A 71 -3.03 5.74 14.86
CA GLY A 71 -2.42 5.23 16.06
C GLY A 71 -2.59 6.33 17.10
N THR A 72 -3.33 6.05 18.17
CA THR A 72 -3.18 6.81 19.40
C THR A 72 -1.69 6.79 19.65
N THR A 73 -1.02 7.94 19.50
CA THR A 73 0.40 8.06 19.77
C THR A 73 0.62 7.63 21.21
N ARG A 74 0.91 6.35 21.42
CA ARG A 74 1.39 5.89 22.70
C ARG A 74 2.85 6.33 22.71
N VAL A 75 3.09 7.48 23.33
CA VAL A 75 4.42 7.90 23.74
C VAL A 75 4.95 6.78 24.62
N VAL A 76 5.77 5.90 24.05
CA VAL A 76 6.55 4.96 24.84
C VAL A 76 7.71 5.77 25.39
N ARG A 77 7.58 6.20 26.65
CA ARG A 77 8.73 6.69 27.40
C ARG A 77 9.65 5.50 27.61
N VAL A 78 10.83 5.51 26.98
CA VAL A 78 11.92 4.62 27.35
C VAL A 78 12.52 5.21 28.63
N PRO A 79 12.47 4.54 29.79
CA PRO A 79 13.31 4.91 30.93
C PRO A 79 14.76 4.67 30.51
N GLY A 80 15.60 5.70 30.65
CA GLY A 80 17.01 5.64 30.31
C GLY A 80 17.80 4.72 31.23
N ASP A 81 18.97 4.33 30.70
CA ASP A 81 20.14 3.78 31.37
C ASP A 81 19.96 2.47 32.15
N ASP A 82 20.23 1.36 31.46
CA ASP A 82 21.31 0.43 31.83
C ASP A 82 21.31 -0.75 30.86
N LEU A 83 22.16 -0.68 29.83
CA LEU A 83 22.59 -1.87 29.09
C LEU A 83 24.11 -1.90 29.11
N ASP A 84 24.63 -2.30 30.26
CA ASP A 84 26.01 -2.71 30.45
C ASP A 84 26.30 -3.92 29.55
N LEU A 85 27.01 -3.68 28.44
CA LEU A 85 27.51 -4.71 27.55
C LEU A 85 28.77 -5.34 28.14
N ALA A 86 28.59 -6.13 29.19
CA ALA A 86 29.65 -6.95 29.74
C ALA A 86 29.98 -8.10 28.78
N GLY A 87 31.26 -8.19 28.39
CA GLY A 87 31.84 -9.45 27.91
C GLY A 87 32.97 -9.33 26.90
N GLU A 88 34.02 -8.58 27.20
CA GLU A 88 35.34 -8.90 26.64
C GLU A 88 35.76 -10.28 27.16
N ARG A 89 35.95 -11.26 26.26
CA ARG A 89 37.08 -12.19 26.28
C ARG A 89 37.22 -12.97 24.98
#